data_AF-A0A151R745-F1
#
_entry.id   AF-A0A151R745-F1
#
_cell.length_a   1.000
_cell.length_b   1.000
_cell.length_c   1.000
_cell.angle_alpha   90.00
_cell.angle_beta   90.00
_cell.angle_gamma   90.00
#
_symmetry.space_group_name_H-M   'P 1'
#
loop_
_entity.id
_entity.type
_entity.pdbx_description
1 polymer ?
#
loop_
_entity_poly.entity_id
_entity_poly.type
_entity_poly.pdbx_seq_one_letter_code
_entity_poly.pdbx_strand_id
1 'polypeptide(L)'
;MNSYRKLVSANVSTKADTAGSDLESWIERLIKQLQHVNSQMQAWVSSGGSEMVSHTLTRHQEILQDLTQEFYRLRSSLIAKQEHASLLEDFKEFDRTRLDLEQGVDSEQHALLKERASISRNTGHMDTVISQAQATLGALVFQRSTFGGINSKLGNVSSRLPTV
;
A
#
# COMPACT_ATOMS: atom_id res chain seq x y z
N MET A 1 15.77 -21.06 6.61
CA MET A 1 14.35 -20.64 6.61
C MET A 1 13.81 -20.19 5.24
N ASN A 2 14.64 -19.97 4.21
CA ASN A 2 14.17 -19.42 2.92
C ASN A 2 13.47 -20.44 1.99
N SER A 3 13.78 -21.74 2.08
CA SER A 3 13.17 -22.77 1.21
C SER A 3 11.68 -22.97 1.46
N TYR A 4 11.24 -22.93 2.73
CA TYR A 4 9.82 -23.03 3.09
C TYR A 4 9.01 -21.83 2.59
N ARG A 5 9.60 -20.63 2.62
CA ARG A 5 8.94 -19.42 2.12
C ARG A 5 8.79 -19.44 0.59
N LYS A 6 9.78 -19.94 -0.16
CA LYS A 6 9.67 -20.11 -1.63
C LYS A 6 8.58 -21.11 -2.01
N LEU A 7 8.49 -22.25 -1.32
CA LEU A 7 7.44 -23.24 -1.58
C LEU A 7 6.03 -22.70 -1.25
N VAL A 8 5.90 -21.89 -0.19
CA VAL A 8 4.64 -21.23 0.17
C VAL A 8 4.26 -20.12 -0.82
N SER A 9 5.21 -19.35 -1.34
CA SER A 9 4.90 -18.37 -2.41
C SER A 9 4.47 -19.06 -3.71
N ALA A 10 5.17 -20.12 -4.12
CA ALA A 10 4.84 -20.87 -5.33
C ALA A 10 3.47 -21.60 -5.22
N ASN A 11 3.16 -22.16 -4.05
CA ASN A 11 1.88 -22.83 -3.84
C ASN A 11 0.69 -21.85 -3.74
N VAL A 12 0.91 -20.63 -3.23
CA VAL A 12 -0.10 -19.57 -3.18
C VAL A 12 -0.36 -19.01 -4.57
N SER A 13 0.68 -18.81 -5.39
CA SER A 13 0.52 -18.37 -6.79
C SER A 13 -0.28 -19.39 -7.60
N THR A 14 0.13 -20.66 -7.59
CA THR A 14 -0.55 -21.73 -8.35
C THR A 14 -2.00 -21.96 -7.92
N LYS A 15 -2.30 -21.82 -6.62
CA LYS A 15 -3.67 -21.89 -6.10
C LYS A 15 -4.54 -20.67 -6.48
N ALA A 16 -3.95 -19.49 -6.56
CA ALA A 16 -4.64 -18.28 -7.02
C ALA A 16 -4.91 -18.34 -8.53
N ASP A 17 -3.95 -18.83 -9.32
CA ASP A 17 -4.07 -18.97 -10.77
C ASP A 17 -5.13 -20.00 -11.17
N THR A 18 -5.21 -21.12 -10.45
CA THR A 18 -6.24 -22.15 -10.67
C THR A 18 -7.65 -21.65 -10.33
N ALA A 19 -7.82 -20.98 -9.19
CA ALA A 19 -9.11 -20.38 -8.83
C ALA A 19 -9.55 -19.26 -9.79
N GLY A 20 -8.58 -18.49 -10.32
CA GLY A 20 -8.84 -17.47 -11.35
C GLY A 20 -9.31 -18.07 -12.67
N SER A 21 -8.65 -19.14 -13.13
CA SER A 21 -9.03 -19.86 -14.36
C SER A 21 -10.41 -20.52 -14.24
N ASP A 22 -10.74 -21.08 -13.07
CA ASP A 22 -12.07 -21.66 -12.81
C ASP A 22 -13.17 -20.60 -12.91
N LEU A 23 -12.96 -19.42 -12.29
CA LEU A 23 -13.90 -18.31 -12.36
C LEU A 23 -14.06 -17.77 -13.79
N GLU A 24 -12.96 -17.64 -14.52
CA GLU A 24 -12.95 -17.20 -15.90
C GLU A 24 -13.78 -18.13 -16.80
N SER A 25 -13.57 -19.44 -16.68
CA SER A 25 -14.32 -20.45 -17.43
C SER A 25 -15.82 -20.44 -17.09
N TRP A 26 -16.16 -20.13 -15.83
CA TRP A 26 -17.54 -20.00 -15.38
C TRP A 26 -18.22 -18.76 -15.97
N ILE A 27 -17.53 -17.62 -16.03
CA ILE A 27 -18.04 -16.39 -16.67
C ILE A 27 -18.24 -16.62 -18.17
N GLU A 28 -17.29 -17.27 -18.86
CA GLU A 28 -17.46 -17.62 -20.28
C GLU A 28 -18.70 -18.49 -20.52
N ARG A 29 -18.96 -19.44 -19.61
CA ARG A 29 -20.15 -20.29 -19.67
C ARG A 29 -21.44 -19.46 -19.51
N LEU A 30 -21.46 -18.51 -18.58
CA LEU A 30 -22.62 -17.63 -18.38
C LEU A 30 -22.89 -16.73 -19.59
N ILE A 31 -21.85 -16.16 -20.19
CA ILE A 31 -21.97 -15.35 -21.42
C ILE A 31 -22.57 -16.19 -22.55
N LYS A 32 -22.09 -17.44 -22.73
CA LYS A 32 -22.65 -18.38 -23.71
C LYS A 32 -24.12 -18.73 -23.42
N GLN A 33 -24.50 -18.89 -22.15
CA GLN A 33 -25.88 -19.11 -21.76
C GLN A 33 -26.77 -17.90 -22.09
N LEU A 34 -26.31 -16.69 -21.80
CA LEU A 34 -27.04 -15.47 -22.14
C LEU A 34 -27.19 -15.30 -23.66
N GLN A 35 -26.13 -15.61 -24.43
CA GLN A 35 -26.20 -15.66 -25.89
C GLN A 35 -27.24 -16.66 -26.40
N HIS A 36 -27.32 -17.84 -25.77
CA HIS A 36 -28.32 -18.85 -26.14
C HIS A 36 -29.74 -18.35 -25.87
N VAL A 37 -30.00 -17.75 -24.70
CA VAL A 37 -31.31 -17.16 -24.36
C VAL A 37 -31.69 -16.05 -25.34
N ASN A 38 -30.74 -15.16 -25.67
CA ASN A 38 -30.97 -14.11 -26.68
C ASN A 38 -31.30 -14.70 -28.06
N SER A 39 -30.69 -15.83 -28.42
CA SER A 39 -30.99 -16.53 -29.69
C SER A 39 -32.41 -17.13 -29.69
N GLN A 40 -32.86 -17.67 -28.55
CA GLN A 40 -34.22 -18.14 -28.39
C GLN A 40 -35.23 -16.99 -28.47
N MET A 41 -34.95 -15.87 -27.79
CA MET A 41 -35.77 -14.66 -27.87
C MET A 41 -35.83 -14.11 -29.29
N GLN A 42 -34.71 -14.13 -30.03
CA GLN A 42 -34.68 -13.75 -31.45
C GLN A 42 -35.60 -14.63 -32.30
N ALA A 43 -35.59 -15.95 -32.09
CA ALA A 43 -36.50 -16.86 -32.79
C ALA A 43 -37.97 -16.56 -32.48
N TRP A 44 -38.29 -16.22 -31.23
CA TRP A 44 -39.64 -15.86 -30.78
C TRP A 44 -40.13 -14.54 -31.37
N VAL A 45 -39.26 -13.52 -31.44
CA VAL A 45 -39.56 -12.25 -32.11
C VAL A 45 -39.84 -12.50 -33.60
N SER A 46 -39.00 -13.31 -34.26
CA SER A 46 -39.17 -13.65 -35.68
C SER A 46 -40.44 -14.46 -35.98
N SER A 47 -40.99 -15.20 -35.01
CA SER A 47 -42.26 -15.94 -35.17
C SER A 47 -43.52 -15.09 -34.90
N GLY A 48 -43.41 -13.77 -34.88
CA GLY A 48 -44.54 -12.86 -34.62
C GLY A 48 -44.66 -12.41 -33.15
N GLY A 49 -43.54 -12.33 -32.44
CA GLY A 49 -43.50 -11.81 -31.06
C GLY A 49 -43.89 -10.32 -30.98
N SER A 50 -44.36 -9.91 -29.81
CA SER A 50 -44.77 -8.51 -29.55
C SER A 50 -43.61 -7.52 -29.67
N GLU A 51 -43.90 -6.29 -30.08
CA GLU A 51 -42.96 -5.15 -30.14
C GLU A 51 -42.18 -4.95 -28.81
N MET A 52 -42.85 -5.16 -27.67
CA MET A 52 -42.21 -5.12 -26.35
C MET A 52 -41.08 -6.17 -26.22
N VAL A 53 -41.28 -7.38 -26.75
CA VAL A 53 -40.29 -8.46 -26.74
C VAL A 53 -39.13 -8.13 -27.67
N SER A 54 -39.40 -7.47 -28.80
CA SER A 54 -38.36 -6.97 -29.72
C SER A 54 -37.45 -5.94 -29.04
N HIS A 55 -38.00 -4.93 -28.38
CA HIS A 55 -37.20 -3.96 -27.62
C HIS A 55 -36.40 -4.60 -26.48
N THR A 56 -37.03 -5.54 -25.77
CA THR A 56 -36.36 -6.28 -24.69
C THR A 56 -35.17 -7.07 -25.25
N LEU A 57 -35.33 -7.73 -26.40
CA LEU A 57 -34.26 -8.45 -27.07
C LEU A 57 -33.12 -7.53 -27.50
N THR A 58 -33.40 -6.38 -28.11
CA THR A 58 -32.38 -5.40 -28.49
C THR A 58 -31.55 -5.00 -27.26
N ARG A 59 -32.22 -4.69 -26.14
CA ARG A 59 -31.51 -4.35 -24.90
C ARG A 59 -30.67 -5.49 -24.36
N HIS A 60 -31.14 -6.74 -24.44
CA HIS A 60 -30.34 -7.90 -23.99
C HIS A 60 -29.16 -8.20 -24.91
N GLN A 61 -29.25 -7.88 -26.21
CA GLN A 61 -28.13 -7.98 -27.15
C GLN A 61 -27.05 -6.93 -26.83
N GLU A 62 -27.44 -5.70 -26.53
CA GLU A 62 -26.53 -4.64 -26.07
C GLU A 62 -25.82 -5.05 -24.78
N ILE A 63 -26.57 -5.50 -23.76
CA ILE A 63 -26.01 -5.95 -22.48
C ILE A 63 -25.02 -7.11 -22.70
N LEU A 64 -25.37 -8.08 -23.56
CA LEU A 64 -24.48 -9.20 -23.87
C LEU A 64 -23.17 -8.71 -24.52
N GLN A 65 -23.26 -7.77 -25.46
CA GLN A 65 -22.10 -7.19 -26.12
C GLN A 65 -21.20 -6.47 -25.09
N ASP A 66 -21.78 -5.61 -24.25
CA ASP A 66 -21.06 -4.88 -23.20
C ASP A 66 -20.36 -5.85 -22.24
N LEU A 67 -21.07 -6.85 -21.73
CA LEU A 67 -20.51 -7.84 -20.81
C LEU A 67 -19.37 -8.64 -21.45
N THR A 68 -19.51 -8.99 -22.73
CA THR A 68 -18.48 -9.73 -23.47
C THR A 68 -17.22 -8.87 -23.64
N GLN A 69 -17.38 -7.61 -24.05
CA GLN A 69 -16.27 -6.68 -24.22
C GLN A 69 -15.55 -6.41 -22.89
N GLU A 70 -16.31 -6.15 -21.82
CA GLU A 70 -15.77 -5.91 -20.49
C GLU A 70 -15.00 -7.13 -19.96
N PHE A 71 -15.53 -8.34 -20.17
CA PHE A 71 -14.88 -9.58 -19.79
C PHE A 71 -13.51 -9.74 -20.46
N TYR A 72 -13.43 -9.60 -21.78
CA TYR A 72 -12.14 -9.70 -22.49
C TYR A 72 -11.17 -8.58 -22.11
N ARG A 73 -11.66 -7.35 -21.91
CA ARG A 73 -10.84 -6.23 -21.43
C ARG A 73 -10.22 -6.53 -20.06
N LEU A 74 -11.01 -7.06 -19.13
CA LEU A 74 -10.55 -7.44 -17.79
C LEU A 74 -9.56 -8.60 -17.84
N ARG A 75 -9.82 -9.62 -18.66
CA ARG A 75 -8.90 -10.74 -18.90
C ARG A 75 -7.53 -10.25 -19.39
N SER A 76 -7.50 -9.40 -20.42
CA SER A 76 -6.26 -8.82 -20.93
C SER A 76 -5.54 -7.97 -19.87
N SER A 77 -6.29 -7.19 -19.08
CA SER A 77 -5.71 -6.41 -17.98
C SER A 77 -5.10 -7.28 -16.88
N LEU A 78 -5.74 -8.41 -16.55
CA LEU A 78 -5.23 -9.39 -15.59
C LEU A 78 -3.90 -9.97 -16.08
N ILE A 79 -3.84 -10.44 -17.33
CA ILE A 79 -2.63 -11.02 -17.95
C ILE A 79 -1.49 -10.00 -17.91
N ALA A 80 -1.73 -8.75 -18.35
CA ALA A 80 -0.71 -7.71 -18.32
C ALA A 80 -0.18 -7.43 -16.90
N LYS A 81 -1.05 -7.46 -15.88
CA LYS A 81 -0.63 -7.31 -14.48
C LYS A 81 0.17 -8.51 -13.97
N GLN A 82 -0.21 -9.73 -14.39
CA GLN A 82 0.52 -10.94 -14.05
C GLN A 82 1.92 -10.95 -14.68
N GLU A 83 2.04 -10.57 -15.95
CA GLU A 83 3.33 -10.39 -16.64
C GLU A 83 4.19 -9.35 -15.91
N HIS A 84 3.62 -8.20 -15.57
CA HIS A 84 4.33 -7.18 -14.81
C HIS A 84 4.79 -7.66 -13.43
N ALA A 85 3.96 -8.42 -12.71
CA ALA A 85 4.34 -9.01 -11.44
C ALA A 85 5.46 -10.06 -11.60
N SER A 86 5.39 -10.89 -12.64
CA SER A 86 6.43 -11.87 -12.97
C SER A 86 7.76 -11.19 -13.28
N LEU A 87 7.77 -10.08 -14.03
CA LEU A 87 8.98 -9.31 -14.31
C LEU A 87 9.60 -8.69 -13.04
N LEU A 88 8.76 -8.19 -12.11
CA LEU A 88 9.25 -7.68 -10.82
C LEU A 88 9.82 -8.79 -9.93
N GLU A 89 9.22 -9.98 -9.95
CA GLU A 89 9.76 -11.14 -9.22
C GLU A 89 11.12 -11.55 -9.79
N ASP A 90 11.27 -11.57 -11.11
CA ASP A 90 12.53 -11.87 -11.78
C ASP A 90 13.61 -10.83 -11.45
N PHE A 91 13.25 -9.54 -11.44
CA PHE A 91 14.16 -8.46 -10.99
C PHE A 91 14.59 -8.63 -9.53
N LYS A 92 13.68 -9.03 -8.64
CA LYS A 92 14.00 -9.26 -7.23
C LYS A 92 14.89 -10.48 -7.03
N GLU A 93 14.70 -11.57 -7.78
CA GLU A 93 15.62 -12.71 -7.71
C GLU A 93 16.99 -12.34 -8.31
N PHE A 94 17.04 -11.56 -9.39
CA PHE A 94 18.28 -11.01 -9.94
C PHE A 94 19.04 -10.16 -8.91
N ASP A 95 18.37 -9.23 -8.24
CA ASP A 95 19.00 -8.39 -7.22
C ASP A 95 19.45 -9.22 -6.00
N ARG A 96 18.67 -10.25 -5.62
CA ARG A 96 19.03 -11.17 -4.54
C ARG A 96 20.25 -12.03 -4.88
N THR A 97 20.35 -12.53 -6.10
CA THR A 97 21.52 -13.33 -6.55
C THR A 97 22.78 -12.48 -6.65
N ARG A 98 22.65 -11.20 -7.05
CA ARG A 98 23.76 -10.24 -7.01
C ARG A 98 24.19 -9.92 -5.57
N LEU A 99 23.25 -9.69 -4.66
CA LEU A 99 23.54 -9.48 -3.24
C LEU A 99 24.25 -10.69 -2.62
N ASP A 100 23.84 -11.92 -2.94
CA ASP A 100 24.53 -13.15 -2.49
C ASP A 100 25.97 -13.24 -3.03
N LEU A 101 26.20 -12.76 -4.25
CA LEU A 101 27.52 -12.76 -4.89
C LEU A 101 28.47 -11.69 -4.33
N GLU A 102 27.97 -10.49 -4.02
CA GLU A 102 28.73 -9.40 -3.39
C GLU A 102 28.99 -9.63 -1.87
N GLN A 103 28.14 -10.41 -1.19
CA GLN A 103 28.21 -10.66 0.26
C GLN A 103 29.46 -11.46 0.70
N GLY A 104 30.17 -12.11 -0.23
CA GLY A 104 31.37 -12.88 0.10
C GLY A 104 32.63 -12.07 0.42
N VAL A 105 32.74 -10.81 -0.05
CA VAL A 105 33.99 -10.01 0.09
C VAL A 105 33.73 -8.53 0.46
N ASP A 106 32.60 -7.92 0.06
CA ASP A 106 32.32 -6.48 0.30
C ASP A 106 31.38 -6.22 1.49
N SER A 107 30.87 -7.26 2.14
CA SER A 107 29.83 -7.15 3.18
C SER A 107 30.29 -6.41 4.45
N GLU A 108 31.53 -6.64 4.91
CA GLU A 108 32.05 -5.99 6.12
C GLU A 108 32.29 -4.49 5.90
N GLN A 109 32.88 -4.10 4.76
CA GLN A 109 33.13 -2.68 4.46
C GLN A 109 31.82 -1.90 4.33
N HIS A 110 30.80 -2.49 3.69
CA HIS A 110 29.48 -1.88 3.57
C HIS A 110 28.77 -1.74 4.94
N ALA A 111 28.93 -2.73 5.82
CA ALA A 111 28.40 -2.68 7.18
C ALA A 111 29.05 -1.54 7.99
N LEU A 112 30.38 -1.40 7.91
CA LEU A 112 31.13 -0.33 8.56
C LEU A 112 30.76 1.06 8.02
N LEU A 113 30.58 1.21 6.70
CA LEU A 113 30.12 2.47 6.11
C LEU A 113 28.71 2.85 6.58
N LYS A 114 27.81 1.87 6.67
CA LYS A 114 26.45 2.07 7.19
C LYS A 114 26.46 2.47 8.67
N GLU A 115 27.30 1.82 9.47
CA GLU A 115 27.51 2.17 10.88
C GLU A 115 28.00 3.62 11.01
N ARG A 116 29.03 4.01 10.24
CA ARG A 116 29.55 5.38 10.23
C ARG A 116 28.47 6.42 9.88
N ALA A 117 27.63 6.13 8.90
CA ALA A 117 26.52 7.00 8.54
C ALA A 117 25.45 7.08 9.64
N SER A 118 25.23 6.00 10.39
CA SER A 118 24.34 5.98 11.55
C SER A 118 24.90 6.81 12.71
N ILE A 119 26.20 6.64 13.02
CA ILE A 119 26.90 7.41 14.06
C ILE A 119 26.82 8.91 13.74
N SER A 120 27.15 9.31 12.52
CA SER A 120 27.10 10.72 12.09
C SER A 120 25.70 11.34 12.29
N ARG A 121 24.64 10.62 11.90
CA ARG A 121 23.26 11.06 12.13
C ARG A 121 22.92 11.15 13.61
N ASN A 122 23.34 10.19 14.42
CA ASN A 122 23.09 10.20 15.86
C ASN A 122 23.79 11.37 16.55
N THR A 123 25.04 11.67 16.17
CA THR A 123 25.77 12.83 16.69
C THR A 123 25.01 14.14 16.44
N GLY A 124 24.50 14.37 15.23
CA GLY A 124 23.71 15.58 14.95
C GLY A 124 22.38 15.66 15.73
N HIS A 125 21.75 14.52 16.01
CA HIS A 125 20.58 14.46 16.88
C HIS A 125 20.94 14.79 18.34
N MET A 126 22.07 14.27 18.83
CA MET A 126 22.57 14.59 20.16
C MET A 126 22.87 16.08 20.32
N ASP A 127 23.47 16.73 19.31
CA ASP A 127 23.71 18.18 19.34
C ASP A 127 22.40 18.98 19.44
N THR A 128 21.35 18.52 18.75
CA THR A 128 20.02 19.13 18.85
C THR A 128 19.44 18.99 20.26
N VAL A 129 19.55 17.80 20.88
CA VAL A 129 19.08 17.55 22.25
C VAL A 129 19.88 18.40 23.26
N ILE A 130 21.20 18.53 23.08
CA ILE A 130 22.06 19.37 23.93
C ILE A 130 21.64 20.84 23.82
N SER A 131 21.42 21.33 22.60
CA SER A 131 20.97 22.71 22.36
C SER A 131 19.63 23.00 23.03
N GLN A 132 18.66 22.08 22.93
CA GLN A 132 17.37 22.19 23.61
C GLN A 132 17.50 22.17 25.13
N ALA A 133 18.36 21.31 25.67
CA ALA A 133 18.62 21.24 27.11
C ALA A 133 19.23 22.56 27.63
N GLN A 134 20.17 23.15 26.89
CA GLN A 134 20.76 24.44 27.23
C GLN A 134 19.74 25.58 27.19
N ALA A 135 18.88 25.62 26.16
CA ALA A 135 17.80 26.60 26.07
C ALA A 135 16.82 26.47 27.27
N THR A 136 16.47 25.24 27.65
CA THR A 136 15.60 24.94 28.79
C THR A 136 16.24 25.37 30.11
N LEU A 137 17.53 25.11 30.29
CA LEU A 137 18.29 25.57 31.46
C LEU A 137 18.31 27.10 31.53
N GLY A 138 18.53 27.79 30.41
CA GLY A 138 18.46 29.25 30.32
C GLY A 138 17.09 29.79 30.76
N ALA A 139 16.00 29.17 30.29
CA ALA A 139 14.64 29.53 30.68
C ALA A 139 14.39 29.34 32.18
N LEU A 140 14.85 28.23 32.77
CA LEU A 140 14.72 27.96 34.21
C LEU A 140 15.52 28.96 35.06
N VAL A 141 16.72 29.33 34.65
CA VAL A 141 17.54 30.35 35.34
C VAL A 141 16.86 31.72 35.29
N PHE A 142 16.31 32.10 34.14
CA PHE A 142 15.53 33.33 34.01
C PHE A 142 14.29 33.32 34.93
N GLN A 143 13.53 32.21 34.92
CA GLN A 143 12.36 32.03 35.76
C GLN A 143 12.70 32.12 37.26
N ARG A 144 13.83 31.53 37.69
CA ARG A 144 14.33 31.65 39.08
C ARG A 144 14.64 33.10 39.44
N SER A 145 15.27 33.86 38.55
CA SER A 145 15.55 35.29 38.77
C SER A 145 14.25 36.09 38.92
N THR A 146 13.26 35.83 38.06
CA THR A 146 11.94 36.45 38.14
C THR A 146 11.24 36.15 39.47
N PHE A 147 11.21 34.89 39.92
CA PHE A 147 10.64 34.53 41.22
C PHE A 147 11.39 35.15 42.40
N GLY A 148 12.72 35.24 42.32
CA GLY A 148 13.52 35.96 43.31
C GLY A 148 13.14 37.43 43.41
N GLY A 149 12.94 38.09 42.26
CA GLY A 149 12.46 39.47 42.18
C GLY A 149 11.01 39.65 42.69
N ILE A 150 10.13 38.68 42.45
CA ILE A 150 8.77 38.68 43.00
C ILE A 150 8.82 38.53 44.53
N ASN A 151 9.62 37.60 45.04
CA ASN A 151 9.77 37.36 46.48
C ASN A 151 10.30 38.61 47.21
N SER A 152 11.27 39.31 46.62
CA SER A 152 11.79 40.56 47.19
C SER A 152 10.75 41.68 47.18
N LYS A 153 9.97 41.83 46.10
CA LYS A 153 8.86 42.80 46.04
C LYS A 153 7.77 42.47 47.04
N LEU A 154 7.36 41.19 47.16
CA LEU A 154 6.37 40.74 48.13
C LEU A 154 6.83 41.03 49.57
N GLY A 155 8.10 40.75 49.88
CA GLY A 155 8.69 41.08 51.19
C GLY A 155 8.65 42.58 51.50
N ASN A 156 8.94 43.44 50.51
CA ASN A 156 8.87 44.90 50.66
C ASN A 156 7.43 45.44 50.83
N VAL A 157 6.44 44.81 50.19
CA VAL A 157 5.02 45.16 50.40
C VAL A 157 4.56 44.69 51.78
N SER A 158 4.92 43.46 52.17
CA SER A 158 4.58 42.90 53.48
C SER A 158 5.12 43.73 54.64
N SER A 159 6.30 44.34 54.51
CA SER A 159 6.88 45.20 55.55
C SER A 159 6.21 46.58 55.67
N ARG A 160 5.39 46.97 54.69
CA ARG A 160 4.65 48.24 54.65
C ARG A 160 3.17 48.10 54.95
N LEU A 161 2.66 46.87 55.09
CA LEU A 161 1.29 46.64 55.54
C LEU A 161 1.22 46.83 57.07
N PRO A 162 0.31 47.66 57.58
CA PRO A 162 0.12 47.81 59.02
C PRO A 162 -0.34 46.47 59.61
N THR A 163 0.36 46.01 60.64
CA THR A 163 0.01 44.81 61.40
C THR A 163 -1.25 45.14 62.22
N VAL A 164 -2.32 44.35 62.02
CA VAL A 164 -3.57 44.43 62.82
C VAL A 164 -3.49 43.47 63.99
#